data_AF-A0A1W9WTG0-F1
#
_entry.id   AF-A0A1W9WTG0-F1
#
_cell.length_a   1.000
_cell.length_b   1.000
_cell.length_c   1.000
_cell.angle_alpha   90.00
_cell.angle_beta   90.00
_cell.angle_gamma   90.00
#
_symmetry.space_group_name_H-M   'P 1'
#
loop_
_entity.id
_entity.type
_entity.pdbx_description
1 polymer ?
#
loop_
_entity_poly.entity_id
_entity_poly.type
_entity_poly.pdbx_seq_one_letter_code
_entity_poly.pdbx_strand_id
1 'polypeptide(L)'
;MDDREMNIFWKKIVNTINDGLMFIGPEGSILMVNKAFERLTGYSSTEAIGMSCEMLGCDACEQIIQTNKHSAWCKLFEEGQQDMKKCRCLVKCKDKSFLPVLKNASILRDENNAILGVVETLTDISELAKLDEKVHILTKQCDKENDFLGLVGKSPVMQNVFDMIRKASESNAPVIILGESGTGKELVANAIHLCGSRKKRAFIQLNCAALNEAVLESELFGHAKGAFTGAYSNRVGRFEAANNGDFFLDEIGDIPMSIQTKLLRVIESGQFERVGDISPIKVDVRIITATNRDLEELIEKKEFRQDLFFRINVIPIHLPPLRERKEDIPLLINSFIHRLNMKTGKPIKGLSHDAMEGFMDYHWPGNIRELKNAMEYAYVTTEGPSIQLNHLPKKISTTQPAAPVIPARDARTLPNEKSQLIQALKQADGNQTRAAKILNINRVTVWNRMKKYNIDLKMVLSV
;
A
#
# COMPACT_ATOMS: atom_id res chain seq x y z
N MET A 1 -10.24 -34.10 53.69
CA MET A 1 -10.45 -32.65 53.87
C MET A 1 -11.92 -32.45 54.15
N ASP A 2 -12.25 -31.85 55.29
CA ASP A 2 -13.62 -31.44 55.61
C ASP A 2 -14.04 -30.26 54.71
N ASP A 3 -15.33 -30.07 54.46
CA ASP A 3 -15.86 -29.01 53.58
C ASP A 3 -15.43 -27.60 54.05
N ARG A 4 -15.19 -27.45 55.36
CA ARG A 4 -14.64 -26.22 55.95
C ARG A 4 -13.18 -25.98 55.57
N GLU A 5 -12.37 -27.03 55.52
CA GLU A 5 -10.96 -26.93 55.10
C GLU A 5 -10.87 -26.60 53.61
N MET A 6 -11.76 -27.20 52.80
CA MET A 6 -11.86 -26.95 51.36
C MET A 6 -12.21 -25.49 51.05
N ASN A 7 -13.18 -24.91 51.77
CA ASN A 7 -13.56 -23.50 51.62
C ASN A 7 -12.42 -22.53 51.98
N ILE A 8 -11.66 -22.81 53.03
CA ILE A 8 -10.49 -22.00 53.41
C ILE A 8 -9.41 -22.09 52.32
N PHE A 9 -9.21 -23.28 51.75
CA PHE A 9 -8.23 -23.50 50.69
C PHE A 9 -8.61 -22.77 49.40
N TRP A 10 -9.86 -22.86 48.96
CA TRP A 10 -10.38 -22.11 47.81
C TRP A 10 -10.25 -20.61 47.97
N LYS A 11 -10.57 -20.07 49.15
CA LYS A 11 -10.41 -18.65 49.44
C LYS A 11 -8.94 -18.21 49.36
N LYS A 12 -7.99 -19.06 49.74
CA LYS A 12 -6.56 -18.78 49.58
C LYS A 12 -6.15 -18.79 48.10
N ILE A 13 -6.55 -19.82 47.34
CA ILE A 13 -6.24 -19.94 45.91
C ILE A 13 -6.74 -18.71 45.14
N VAL A 14 -8.02 -18.36 45.29
CA VAL A 14 -8.63 -17.25 44.56
C VAL A 14 -7.94 -15.90 44.84
N ASN A 15 -7.43 -15.72 46.07
CA ASN A 15 -6.70 -14.51 46.45
C ASN A 15 -5.22 -14.50 46.04
N THR A 16 -4.69 -15.62 45.53
CA THR A 16 -3.34 -15.65 44.90
C THR A 16 -3.36 -15.27 43.43
N ILE A 17 -4.54 -15.22 42.80
CA ILE A 17 -4.72 -14.78 41.41
C ILE A 17 -4.46 -13.27 41.33
N ASN A 18 -3.65 -12.85 40.36
CA ASN A 18 -3.31 -11.44 40.12
C ASN A 18 -4.41 -10.68 39.39
N ASP A 19 -5.26 -11.39 38.65
CA ASP A 19 -6.42 -10.85 37.96
C ASP A 19 -7.58 -10.66 38.95
N GLY A 20 -8.30 -9.55 38.79
CA GLY A 20 -9.48 -9.28 39.58
C GLY A 20 -10.57 -10.28 39.26
N LEU A 21 -10.98 -11.10 40.23
CA LEU A 21 -12.04 -12.08 40.08
C LEU A 21 -13.30 -11.54 40.74
N MET A 22 -14.43 -11.63 40.05
CA MET A 22 -15.75 -11.44 40.64
C MET A 22 -16.73 -12.52 40.18
N PHE A 23 -17.67 -12.86 41.04
CA PHE A 23 -18.77 -13.76 40.74
C PHE A 23 -20.08 -12.99 40.83
N ILE A 24 -20.88 -13.04 39.78
CA ILE A 24 -22.15 -12.31 39.66
C ILE A 24 -23.28 -13.33 39.62
N GLY A 25 -24.29 -13.14 40.47
CA GLY A 25 -25.48 -13.99 40.50
C GLY A 25 -26.40 -13.76 39.30
N PRO A 26 -27.40 -14.62 39.09
CA PRO A 26 -28.39 -14.47 38.02
C PRO A 26 -29.17 -13.15 38.09
N GLU A 27 -29.32 -12.59 39.30
CA GLU A 27 -29.97 -11.30 39.58
C GLU A 27 -29.10 -10.07 39.25
N GLY A 28 -27.85 -10.27 38.83
CA GLY A 28 -26.91 -9.21 38.48
C GLY A 28 -26.18 -8.54 39.63
N SER A 29 -26.34 -9.06 40.85
CA SER A 29 -25.57 -8.63 42.01
C SER A 29 -24.24 -9.39 42.12
N ILE A 30 -23.19 -8.68 42.48
CA ILE A 30 -21.88 -9.27 42.78
C ILE A 30 -22.01 -10.04 44.09
N LEU A 31 -21.67 -11.32 44.07
CA LEU A 31 -21.74 -12.23 45.23
C LEU A 31 -20.37 -12.45 45.86
N MET A 32 -19.30 -12.34 45.09
CA MET A 32 -17.93 -12.54 45.56
C MET A 32 -16.94 -11.71 44.75
N VAL A 33 -15.90 -11.22 45.41
CA VAL A 33 -14.71 -10.66 44.75
C VAL A 33 -13.43 -11.16 45.43
N ASN A 34 -12.29 -11.12 44.74
CA ASN A 34 -10.98 -11.43 45.31
C ASN A 34 -10.17 -10.16 45.67
N LYS A 35 -9.04 -10.33 46.35
CA LYS A 35 -8.14 -9.21 46.72
C LYS A 35 -7.57 -8.45 45.51
N ALA A 36 -7.41 -9.11 44.37
CA ALA A 36 -6.95 -8.44 43.16
C ALA A 36 -8.01 -7.49 42.61
N PHE A 37 -9.30 -7.85 42.68
CA PHE A 37 -10.39 -6.95 42.31
C PHE A 37 -10.36 -5.68 43.15
N GLU A 38 -10.19 -5.81 44.47
CA GLU A 38 -10.08 -4.66 45.37
C GLU A 38 -8.89 -3.76 45.01
N ARG A 39 -7.74 -4.37 44.70
CA ARG A 39 -6.53 -3.65 44.30
C ARG A 39 -6.70 -2.91 42.97
N LEU A 40 -7.32 -3.53 41.98
CA LEU A 40 -7.47 -2.98 40.64
C LEU A 40 -8.52 -1.87 40.59
N THR A 41 -9.67 -2.09 41.23
CA THR A 41 -10.83 -1.19 41.12
C THR A 41 -10.91 -0.16 42.25
N GLY A 42 -10.25 -0.43 43.37
CA GLY A 42 -10.29 0.39 44.59
C GLY A 42 -11.55 0.19 45.45
N TYR A 43 -12.50 -0.64 45.02
CA TYR A 43 -13.69 -0.99 45.81
C TYR A 43 -13.36 -2.13 46.78
N SER A 44 -13.74 -1.98 48.05
CA SER A 44 -13.62 -3.09 48.99
C SER A 44 -14.69 -4.15 48.72
N SER A 45 -14.42 -5.40 49.12
CA SER A 45 -15.38 -6.51 49.04
C SER A 45 -16.70 -6.19 49.72
N THR A 46 -16.68 -5.48 50.85
CA THR A 46 -17.90 -5.05 51.55
C THR A 46 -18.71 -4.00 50.79
N GLU A 47 -18.08 -3.23 49.91
CA GLU A 47 -18.75 -2.22 49.08
C GLU A 47 -19.23 -2.81 47.75
N ALA A 48 -18.51 -3.80 47.21
CA ALA A 48 -18.83 -4.41 45.93
C ALA A 48 -19.90 -5.50 46.05
N ILE A 49 -19.86 -6.32 47.10
CA ILE A 49 -20.83 -7.40 47.29
C ILE A 49 -22.23 -6.81 47.49
N GLY A 50 -23.21 -7.35 46.76
CA GLY A 50 -24.60 -6.89 46.74
C GLY A 50 -24.88 -5.76 45.75
N MET A 51 -23.85 -5.12 45.19
CA MET A 51 -24.01 -4.10 44.15
C MET A 51 -24.10 -4.72 42.76
N SER A 52 -24.68 -3.97 41.82
CA SER A 52 -24.68 -4.34 40.40
C SER A 52 -23.27 -4.16 39.80
N CYS A 53 -22.88 -5.07 38.91
CA CYS A 53 -21.61 -4.95 38.17
C CYS A 53 -21.54 -3.70 37.26
N GLU A 54 -22.69 -3.04 37.01
CA GLU A 54 -22.75 -1.74 36.32
C GLU A 54 -21.98 -0.63 37.02
N MET A 55 -21.72 -0.77 38.33
CA MET A 55 -20.91 0.18 39.10
C MET A 55 -19.52 0.41 38.50
N LEU A 56 -19.02 -0.57 37.75
CA LEU A 56 -17.73 -0.54 37.07
C LEU A 56 -17.77 0.25 35.74
N GLY A 57 -18.93 0.75 35.30
CA GLY A 57 -19.04 1.63 34.13
C GLY A 57 -18.38 1.08 32.87
N CYS A 58 -18.55 -0.22 32.62
CA CYS A 58 -17.88 -0.95 31.55
C CYS A 58 -18.49 -0.58 30.18
N ASP A 59 -17.76 0.14 29.36
CA ASP A 59 -18.17 0.58 28.01
C ASP A 59 -18.61 -0.56 27.08
N ALA A 60 -17.93 -1.72 27.14
CA ALA A 60 -18.31 -2.91 26.38
C ALA A 60 -19.63 -3.56 26.83
N CYS A 61 -20.10 -3.24 28.04
CA CYS A 61 -21.39 -3.68 28.58
C CYS A 61 -22.47 -2.61 28.36
N GLU A 62 -22.14 -1.32 28.37
CA GLU A 62 -23.09 -0.22 28.15
C GLU A 62 -23.75 -0.25 26.76
N GLN A 63 -23.00 -0.59 25.70
CA GLN A 63 -23.56 -0.72 24.34
C GLN A 63 -24.65 -1.81 24.21
N ILE A 64 -24.71 -2.73 25.18
CA ILE A 64 -25.63 -3.87 25.19
C ILE A 64 -26.93 -3.53 25.93
N ILE A 65 -26.85 -2.71 26.97
CA ILE A 65 -27.98 -2.34 27.84
C ILE A 65 -28.89 -1.31 27.15
N GLN A 66 -28.36 -0.43 26.29
CA GLN A 66 -29.15 0.57 25.57
C GLN A 66 -30.01 0.00 24.43
N THR A 67 -29.68 -1.20 23.91
CA THR A 67 -30.56 -1.92 22.98
C THR A 67 -31.62 -2.68 23.78
N ASN A 68 -32.70 -1.99 24.12
CA ASN A 68 -33.89 -2.45 24.87
C ASN A 68 -34.67 -3.62 24.22
N LYS A 69 -33.98 -4.69 23.79
CA LYS A 69 -34.54 -5.81 23.00
C LYS A 69 -34.35 -7.18 23.65
N HIS A 70 -33.80 -7.25 24.87
CA HIS A 70 -33.38 -8.52 25.47
C HIS A 70 -34.07 -8.77 26.83
N SER A 71 -34.42 -10.04 27.09
CA SER A 71 -35.16 -10.49 28.29
C SER A 71 -34.29 -10.62 29.55
N ALA A 72 -32.97 -10.51 29.41
CA ALA A 72 -32.00 -10.58 30.50
C ALA A 72 -31.16 -9.31 30.56
N TRP A 73 -30.78 -8.90 31.78
CA TRP A 73 -29.97 -7.70 32.04
C TRP A 73 -28.53 -7.80 31.49
N CYS A 74 -28.09 -9.01 31.11
CA CYS A 74 -26.79 -9.26 30.46
C CYS A 74 -26.91 -10.33 29.37
N LYS A 75 -26.33 -10.04 28.18
CA LYS A 75 -26.31 -10.95 27.01
C LYS A 75 -25.71 -12.34 27.28
N LEU A 76 -24.91 -12.49 28.33
CA LEU A 76 -24.35 -13.80 28.71
C LEU A 76 -25.39 -14.76 29.30
N PHE A 77 -26.56 -14.26 29.69
CA PHE A 77 -27.66 -15.10 30.18
C PHE A 77 -28.69 -15.44 29.08
N GLU A 78 -28.45 -15.05 27.83
CA GLU A 78 -29.32 -15.41 26.69
C GLU A 78 -29.04 -16.82 26.18
N GLU A 79 -30.10 -17.56 25.82
CA GLU A 79 -29.98 -18.90 25.23
C GLU A 79 -29.24 -18.86 23.88
N GLY A 80 -28.25 -19.74 23.71
CA GLY A 80 -27.49 -19.90 22.46
C GLY A 80 -26.22 -19.06 22.33
N GLN A 81 -25.82 -18.31 23.36
CA GLN A 81 -24.53 -17.60 23.41
C GLN A 81 -23.37 -18.55 23.75
N GLN A 82 -22.15 -18.19 23.30
CA GLN A 82 -20.93 -18.91 23.69
C GLN A 82 -20.70 -18.81 25.20
N ASP A 83 -20.26 -19.90 25.84
CA ASP A 83 -20.02 -19.98 27.29
C ASP A 83 -18.93 -19.01 27.80
N MET A 84 -18.19 -18.38 26.90
CA MET A 84 -17.10 -17.47 27.23
C MET A 84 -17.10 -16.23 26.31
N LYS A 85 -16.97 -15.04 26.91
CA LYS A 85 -16.82 -13.78 26.18
C LYS A 85 -15.61 -13.01 26.68
N LYS A 86 -14.76 -12.61 25.73
CA LYS A 86 -13.55 -11.84 25.98
C LYS A 86 -13.64 -10.48 25.29
N CYS A 87 -13.46 -9.39 26.04
CA CYS A 87 -13.44 -8.04 25.50
C CYS A 87 -12.39 -7.17 26.19
N ARG A 88 -11.84 -6.20 25.45
CA ARG A 88 -11.09 -5.09 26.03
C ARG A 88 -12.09 -3.98 26.37
N CYS A 89 -12.03 -3.45 27.58
CA CYS A 89 -12.94 -2.42 28.04
C CYS A 89 -12.25 -1.47 29.02
N LEU A 90 -12.89 -0.33 29.26
CA LEU A 90 -12.53 0.59 30.34
C LEU A 90 -13.45 0.34 31.53
N VAL A 91 -12.85 0.16 32.70
CA VAL A 91 -13.56 0.05 33.97
C VAL A 91 -13.30 1.31 34.79
N LYS A 92 -14.37 1.86 35.37
CA LYS A 92 -14.32 3.00 36.27
C LYS A 92 -13.93 2.54 37.68
N CYS A 93 -12.82 3.08 38.19
CA CYS A 93 -12.36 2.85 39.54
C CYS A 93 -13.04 3.78 40.55
N LYS A 94 -12.92 3.45 41.84
CA LYS A 94 -13.53 4.22 42.95
C LYS A 94 -13.06 5.68 43.00
N ASP A 95 -11.81 5.94 42.65
CA ASP A 95 -11.20 7.27 42.55
C ASP A 95 -11.65 8.07 41.30
N LYS A 96 -12.58 7.51 40.52
CA LYS A 96 -13.10 8.03 39.24
C LYS A 96 -12.10 7.98 38.08
N SER A 97 -10.95 7.32 38.24
CA SER A 97 -10.08 6.99 37.12
C SER A 97 -10.67 5.88 36.26
N PHE A 98 -10.13 5.71 35.04
CA PHE A 98 -10.50 4.62 34.15
C PHE A 98 -9.31 3.67 34.00
N LEU A 99 -9.55 2.39 34.24
CA LEU A 99 -8.59 1.32 34.11
C LEU A 99 -8.90 0.51 32.85
N PRO A 100 -7.98 0.45 31.87
CA PRO A 100 -8.12 -0.46 30.74
C PRO A 100 -7.88 -1.90 31.19
N VAL A 101 -8.88 -2.75 30.96
CA VAL A 101 -8.83 -4.16 31.37
C VAL A 101 -9.20 -5.07 30.22
N LEU A 102 -8.66 -6.29 30.26
CA LEU A 102 -9.17 -7.42 29.51
C LEU A 102 -10.17 -8.15 30.39
N LYS A 103 -11.45 -8.01 30.04
CA LYS A 103 -12.57 -8.63 30.71
C LYS A 103 -12.85 -9.98 30.07
N ASN A 104 -12.83 -11.04 30.86
CA ASN A 104 -13.22 -12.38 30.43
C ASN A 104 -14.33 -12.89 31.32
N ALA A 105 -15.46 -13.25 30.73
CA ALA A 105 -16.65 -13.67 31.44
C ALA A 105 -17.00 -15.11 31.03
N SER A 106 -17.32 -15.96 32.00
CA SER A 106 -17.70 -17.36 31.79
C SER A 106 -18.88 -17.74 32.67
N ILE A 107 -19.85 -18.46 32.09
CA ILE A 107 -21.07 -18.87 32.79
C ILE A 107 -20.75 -20.08 33.67
N LEU A 108 -21.17 -20.02 34.94
CA LEU A 108 -21.09 -21.14 35.87
C LEU A 108 -22.45 -21.85 35.94
N ARG A 109 -22.45 -23.17 35.80
CA ARG A 109 -23.65 -24.02 35.84
C ARG A 109 -23.54 -25.11 36.90
N ASP A 110 -24.67 -25.57 37.40
CA ASP A 110 -24.75 -26.73 38.29
C ASP A 110 -24.77 -28.07 37.52
N GLU A 111 -24.84 -29.18 38.25
CA GLU A 111 -24.90 -30.54 37.69
C GLU A 111 -26.15 -30.80 36.82
N ASN A 112 -27.21 -29.99 37.00
CA ASN A 112 -28.45 -30.04 36.24
C ASN A 112 -28.48 -29.04 35.07
N ASN A 113 -27.34 -28.42 34.76
CA ASN A 113 -27.15 -27.42 33.71
C ASN A 113 -27.88 -26.08 33.97
N ALA A 114 -28.37 -25.85 35.18
CA ALA A 114 -28.95 -24.57 35.60
C ALA A 114 -27.84 -23.52 35.83
N ILE A 115 -28.11 -22.28 35.45
CA ILE A 115 -27.13 -21.19 35.55
C ILE A 115 -27.02 -20.73 37.00
N LEU A 116 -25.85 -20.92 37.61
CA LEU A 116 -25.52 -20.44 38.95
C LEU A 116 -25.09 -18.97 38.96
N GLY A 117 -24.51 -18.48 37.85
CA GLY A 117 -24.04 -17.11 37.72
C GLY A 117 -22.94 -16.97 36.68
N VAL A 118 -22.21 -15.86 36.72
CA VAL A 118 -21.09 -15.56 35.81
C VAL A 118 -19.84 -15.28 36.62
N VAL A 119 -18.75 -15.94 36.25
CA VAL A 119 -17.40 -15.65 36.75
C VAL A 119 -16.74 -14.69 35.79
N GLU A 120 -16.30 -13.55 36.30
CA GLU A 120 -15.65 -12.49 35.54
C GLU A 120 -14.22 -12.28 36.05
N THR A 121 -13.26 -12.25 35.13
CA THR A 121 -11.88 -11.85 35.42
C THR A 121 -11.53 -10.52 34.76
N LEU A 122 -10.84 -9.65 35.49
CA LEU A 122 -10.33 -8.36 35.06
C LEU A 122 -8.79 -8.41 35.08
N THR A 123 -8.17 -8.48 33.91
CA THR A 123 -6.71 -8.38 33.78
C THR A 123 -6.34 -6.93 33.43
N ASP A 124 -5.47 -6.29 34.21
CA ASP A 124 -4.94 -4.95 33.87
C ASP A 124 -4.11 -5.01 32.58
N ILE A 125 -4.48 -4.21 31.60
CA ILE A 125 -3.77 -4.09 30.32
C ILE A 125 -3.23 -2.68 30.10
N SER A 126 -3.04 -1.89 31.16
CA SER A 126 -2.53 -0.51 31.11
C SER A 126 -1.18 -0.40 30.40
N GLU A 127 -0.26 -1.34 30.64
CA GLU A 127 1.03 -1.36 29.94
C GLU A 127 0.87 -1.63 28.44
N LEU A 128 0.01 -2.57 28.08
CA LEU A 128 -0.29 -2.90 26.69
C LEU A 128 -0.97 -1.72 25.98
N ALA A 129 -1.91 -1.04 26.65
CA ALA A 129 -2.58 0.14 26.13
C ALA A 129 -1.60 1.31 25.93
N LYS A 130 -0.69 1.56 26.90
CA LYS A 130 0.38 2.55 26.76
C LYS A 130 1.34 2.21 25.63
N LEU A 131 1.63 0.93 25.42
CA LEU A 131 2.49 0.48 24.32
C LEU A 131 1.79 0.65 22.96
N ASP A 132 0.52 0.27 22.84
CA ASP A 132 -0.31 0.50 21.66
C ASP A 132 -0.41 2.00 21.32
N GLU A 133 -0.56 2.87 22.32
CA GLU A 133 -0.57 4.32 22.16
C GLU A 133 0.80 4.86 21.72
N LYS A 134 1.89 4.42 22.34
CA LYS A 134 3.26 4.78 21.92
C LYS A 134 3.54 4.34 20.49
N VAL A 135 3.16 3.11 20.12
CA VAL A 135 3.27 2.62 18.75
C VAL A 135 2.45 3.51 17.82
N HIS A 136 1.23 3.88 18.19
CA HIS A 136 0.40 4.76 17.38
C HIS A 136 1.00 6.16 17.19
N ILE A 137 1.54 6.77 18.24
CA ILE A 137 2.21 8.08 18.21
C ILE A 137 3.49 8.02 17.37
N LEU A 138 4.33 7.01 17.60
CA LEU A 138 5.56 6.81 16.85
C LEU A 138 5.27 6.52 15.38
N THR A 139 4.23 5.73 15.07
CA THR A 139 3.80 5.49 13.68
C THR A 139 3.37 6.80 13.02
N LYS A 140 2.59 7.64 13.70
CA LYS A 140 2.19 8.97 13.21
C LYS A 140 3.35 9.95 13.04
N GLN A 141 4.38 9.86 13.88
CA GLN A 141 5.59 10.68 13.77
C GLN A 141 6.45 10.20 12.59
N CYS A 142 6.66 8.88 12.44
CA CYS A 142 7.32 8.29 11.28
C CYS A 142 6.57 8.61 9.98
N ASP A 143 5.23 8.58 9.96
CA ASP A 143 4.45 8.91 8.76
C ASP A 143 4.65 10.37 8.31
N LYS A 144 4.92 11.29 9.26
CA LYS A 144 5.25 12.69 8.95
C LYS A 144 6.70 12.91 8.55
N GLU A 145 7.64 12.16 9.13
CA GLU A 145 9.07 12.23 8.75
C GLU A 145 9.35 11.56 7.41
N ASN A 146 8.54 10.56 7.03
CA ASN A 146 8.69 9.81 5.79
C ASN A 146 7.92 10.41 4.60
N ASP A 147 7.10 11.44 4.79
CA ASP A 147 6.38 12.15 3.72
C ASP A 147 7.12 13.44 3.36
N PHE A 148 8.04 13.34 2.41
CA PHE A 148 8.76 14.50 1.86
C PHE A 148 7.93 15.13 0.73
N LEU A 149 6.96 15.98 1.10
CA LEU A 149 6.10 16.71 0.16
C LEU A 149 5.34 15.79 -0.82
N GLY A 150 4.85 14.65 -0.34
CA GLY A 150 4.15 13.64 -1.14
C GLY A 150 5.05 12.49 -1.61
N LEU A 151 6.37 12.61 -1.47
CA LEU A 151 7.32 11.53 -1.73
C LEU A 151 7.52 10.69 -0.48
N VAL A 152 7.35 9.37 -0.62
CA VAL A 152 7.48 8.41 0.48
C VAL A 152 8.67 7.50 0.23
N GLY A 153 9.58 7.41 1.20
CA GLY A 153 10.72 6.50 1.16
C GLY A 153 11.66 6.63 2.35
N LYS A 154 12.23 5.52 2.78
CA LYS A 154 13.25 5.40 3.83
C LYS A 154 14.54 4.76 3.35
N SER A 155 14.53 4.17 2.15
CA SER A 155 15.72 3.55 1.55
C SER A 155 16.86 4.56 1.38
N PRO A 156 18.13 4.15 1.54
CA PRO A 156 19.27 5.05 1.37
C PRO A 156 19.29 5.76 0.01
N VAL A 157 18.85 5.07 -1.04
CA VAL A 157 18.76 5.63 -2.40
C VAL A 157 17.75 6.78 -2.45
N MET A 158 16.60 6.64 -1.80
CA MET A 158 15.61 7.73 -1.72
C MET A 158 16.07 8.88 -0.82
N GLN A 159 16.81 8.60 0.27
CA GLN A 159 17.38 9.66 1.10
C GLN A 159 18.36 10.53 0.31
N ASN A 160 19.20 9.92 -0.52
CA ASN A 160 20.07 10.65 -1.44
C ASN A 160 19.29 11.54 -2.43
N VAL A 161 18.14 11.05 -2.94
CA VAL A 161 17.24 11.83 -3.79
C VAL A 161 16.68 13.03 -3.01
N PHE A 162 16.24 12.85 -1.77
CA PHE A 162 15.72 13.95 -0.94
C PHE A 162 16.77 15.01 -0.65
N ASP A 163 18.01 14.60 -0.37
CA ASP A 163 19.13 15.52 -0.19
C ASP A 163 19.45 16.29 -1.48
N MET A 164 19.40 15.62 -2.62
CA MET A 164 19.60 16.29 -3.91
C MET A 164 18.48 17.28 -4.22
N ILE A 165 17.22 16.94 -3.91
CA ILE A 165 16.09 17.87 -4.06
C ILE A 165 16.30 19.12 -3.20
N ARG A 166 16.72 18.96 -1.94
CA ARG A 166 17.03 20.09 -1.05
C ARG A 166 18.11 21.00 -1.65
N LYS A 167 19.25 20.43 -2.05
CA LYS A 167 20.36 21.18 -2.67
C LYS A 167 19.95 21.85 -3.99
N ALA A 168 19.21 21.13 -4.83
CA ALA A 168 18.71 21.67 -6.09
C ALA A 168 17.77 22.86 -5.83
N SER A 169 16.90 22.78 -4.82
CA SER A 169 15.90 23.83 -4.53
C SER A 169 16.52 25.19 -4.18
N GLU A 170 17.74 25.20 -3.62
CA GLU A 170 18.48 26.42 -3.26
C GLU A 170 19.16 27.10 -4.46
N SER A 171 19.33 26.38 -5.57
CA SER A 171 19.93 26.88 -6.81
C SER A 171 18.88 27.35 -7.82
N ASN A 172 19.22 28.34 -8.65
CA ASN A 172 18.42 28.72 -9.83
C ASN A 172 18.79 27.91 -11.09
N ALA A 173 19.75 26.99 -10.99
CA ALA A 173 20.18 26.19 -12.14
C ALA A 173 19.05 25.27 -12.66
N PRO A 174 19.05 24.98 -13.98
CA PRO A 174 18.20 23.97 -14.56
C PRO A 174 18.38 22.60 -13.90
N VAL A 175 17.27 21.90 -13.71
CA VAL A 175 17.27 20.56 -13.11
C VAL A 175 16.70 19.58 -14.13
N ILE A 176 17.31 18.40 -14.25
CA ILE A 176 16.78 17.29 -15.04
C ILE A 176 16.50 16.09 -14.14
N ILE A 177 15.29 15.55 -14.25
CA ILE A 177 14.80 14.42 -13.47
C ILE A 177 14.76 13.20 -14.40
N LEU A 178 15.62 12.24 -14.13
CA LEU A 178 15.79 11.04 -14.93
C LEU A 178 15.15 9.85 -14.19
N GLY A 179 14.33 9.08 -14.89
CA GLY A 179 13.79 7.85 -14.31
C GLY A 179 12.62 7.28 -15.10
N GLU A 180 12.33 6.01 -14.83
CA GLU A 180 11.27 5.28 -15.52
C GLU A 180 9.89 5.93 -15.35
N SER A 181 8.94 5.55 -16.20
CA SER A 181 7.56 6.01 -16.05
C SER A 181 6.97 5.49 -14.75
N GLY A 182 6.20 6.35 -14.06
CA GLY A 182 5.51 5.97 -12.82
C GLY A 182 6.37 6.00 -11.55
N THR A 183 7.61 6.49 -11.59
CA THR A 183 8.49 6.65 -10.40
C THR A 183 8.20 7.89 -9.55
N GLY A 184 7.36 8.81 -10.03
CA GLY A 184 6.98 10.04 -9.31
C GLY A 184 7.77 11.30 -9.70
N LYS A 185 8.26 11.40 -10.94
CA LYS A 185 9.02 12.57 -11.44
C LYS A 185 8.31 13.92 -11.20
N GLU A 186 6.98 13.96 -11.40
CA GLU A 186 6.16 15.15 -11.13
C GLU A 186 6.19 15.56 -9.64
N LEU A 187 6.17 14.59 -8.72
CA LEU A 187 6.26 14.87 -7.28
C LEU A 187 7.63 15.43 -6.91
N VAL A 188 8.70 14.94 -7.55
CA VAL A 188 10.05 15.50 -7.39
C VAL A 188 10.11 16.94 -7.89
N ALA A 189 9.56 17.24 -9.07
CA ALA A 189 9.52 18.61 -9.60
C ALA A 189 8.75 19.56 -8.65
N ASN A 190 7.59 19.12 -8.16
CA ASN A 190 6.82 19.86 -7.16
C ASN A 190 7.62 20.08 -5.87
N ALA A 191 8.33 19.06 -5.37
CA ALA A 191 9.13 19.16 -4.16
C ALA A 191 10.27 20.18 -4.32
N ILE A 192 10.95 20.19 -5.46
CA ILE A 192 11.99 21.19 -5.77
C ILE A 192 11.40 22.61 -5.72
N HIS A 193 10.24 22.82 -6.35
CA HIS A 193 9.57 24.12 -6.36
C HIS A 193 9.17 24.58 -4.95
N LEU A 194 8.53 23.71 -4.17
CA LEU A 194 8.01 24.01 -2.83
C LEU A 194 9.12 24.25 -1.80
N CYS A 195 10.27 23.59 -1.96
CA CYS A 195 11.46 23.84 -1.13
C CYS A 195 12.22 25.11 -1.54
N GLY A 196 12.11 25.54 -2.80
CA GLY A 196 12.94 26.60 -3.36
C GLY A 196 12.53 28.02 -3.00
N SER A 197 13.35 28.97 -3.45
CA SER A 197 13.12 30.43 -3.28
C SER A 197 11.86 30.92 -4.03
N ARG A 198 11.47 30.22 -5.11
CA ARG A 198 10.33 30.53 -5.98
C ARG A 198 9.00 29.89 -5.53
N LYS A 199 8.94 29.23 -4.36
CA LYS A 199 7.75 28.50 -3.87
C LYS A 199 6.42 29.27 -3.78
N LYS A 200 6.46 30.62 -3.78
CA LYS A 200 5.26 31.48 -3.79
C LYS A 200 4.90 32.01 -5.18
N ARG A 201 5.68 31.66 -6.20
CA ARG A 201 5.53 32.09 -7.59
C ARG A 201 4.79 31.01 -8.38
N ALA A 202 4.55 31.27 -9.67
CA ALA A 202 3.89 30.30 -10.52
C ALA A 202 4.74 29.02 -10.67
N PHE A 203 4.09 27.87 -10.58
CA PHE A 203 4.62 26.58 -11.00
C PHE A 203 3.79 26.09 -12.17
N ILE A 204 4.32 26.23 -13.38
CA ILE A 204 3.64 25.82 -14.60
C ILE A 204 4.16 24.45 -15.02
N GLN A 205 3.26 23.57 -15.43
CA GLN A 205 3.58 22.21 -15.83
C GLN A 205 3.04 21.95 -17.23
N LEU A 206 3.82 21.26 -18.05
CA LEU A 206 3.42 20.81 -19.38
C LEU A 206 4.03 19.43 -19.66
N ASN A 207 3.19 18.48 -20.09
CA ASN A 207 3.65 17.18 -20.59
C ASN A 207 3.75 17.24 -22.12
N CYS A 208 4.92 16.90 -22.66
CA CYS A 208 5.24 17.04 -24.07
C CYS A 208 4.79 15.85 -24.93
N ALA A 209 4.57 14.67 -24.35
CA ALA A 209 4.31 13.42 -25.09
C ALA A 209 2.92 13.35 -25.75
N ALA A 210 1.99 14.22 -25.38
CA ALA A 210 0.58 14.14 -25.78
C ALA A 210 0.14 15.14 -26.86
N LEU A 211 1.02 16.06 -27.29
CA LEU A 211 0.67 17.18 -28.17
C LEU A 211 1.36 17.05 -29.53
N ASN A 212 0.64 17.40 -30.61
CA ASN A 212 1.28 17.58 -31.90
C ASN A 212 2.18 18.82 -31.89
N GLU A 213 3.11 18.92 -32.85
CA GLU A 213 4.12 19.97 -32.89
C GLU A 213 3.54 21.39 -32.83
N ALA A 214 2.53 21.69 -33.66
CA ALA A 214 1.92 23.02 -33.72
C ALA A 214 1.20 23.41 -32.42
N VAL A 215 0.51 22.45 -31.78
CA VAL A 215 -0.18 22.68 -30.50
C VAL A 215 0.84 22.84 -29.38
N LEU A 216 1.89 22.02 -29.36
CA LEU A 216 2.96 22.12 -28.38
C LEU A 216 3.66 23.48 -28.46
N GLU A 217 3.99 23.93 -29.68
CA GLU A 217 4.60 25.24 -29.92
C GLU A 217 3.71 26.39 -29.41
N SER A 218 2.43 26.32 -29.75
CA SER A 218 1.41 27.30 -29.35
C SER A 218 1.17 27.32 -27.85
N GLU A 219 1.20 26.17 -27.16
CA GLU A 219 1.13 26.11 -25.69
C GLU A 219 2.40 26.71 -25.07
N LEU A 220 3.59 26.31 -25.51
CA LEU A 220 4.86 26.78 -24.95
C LEU A 220 5.03 28.30 -25.09
N PHE A 221 4.94 28.80 -26.32
CA PHE A 221 5.33 30.17 -26.68
C PHE A 221 4.13 31.10 -26.91
N GLY A 222 2.91 30.58 -26.99
CA GLY A 222 1.73 31.39 -27.35
C GLY A 222 1.70 31.72 -28.84
N HIS A 223 0.61 32.37 -29.27
CA HIS A 223 0.43 32.75 -30.67
C HIS A 223 -0.27 34.11 -30.81
N ALA A 224 0.04 34.79 -31.90
CA ALA A 224 -0.69 35.96 -32.35
C ALA A 224 -1.94 35.55 -33.15
N LYS A 225 -2.94 36.43 -33.18
CA LYS A 225 -4.14 36.30 -33.99
C LYS A 225 -3.73 36.16 -35.46
N GLY A 226 -4.25 35.13 -36.13
CA GLY A 226 -3.93 34.85 -37.53
C GLY A 226 -2.63 34.09 -37.78
N ALA A 227 -1.94 33.61 -36.74
CA ALA A 227 -0.70 32.84 -36.90
C ALA A 227 -0.88 31.49 -37.64
N PHE A 228 -2.07 30.87 -37.53
CA PHE A 228 -2.45 29.65 -38.24
C PHE A 228 -3.98 29.56 -38.38
N THR A 229 -4.47 28.60 -39.17
CA THR A 229 -5.91 28.35 -39.34
C THR A 229 -6.57 27.95 -38.01
N GLY A 230 -7.41 28.83 -37.46
CA GLY A 230 -8.05 28.66 -36.14
C GLY A 230 -7.52 29.58 -35.04
N ALA A 231 -6.49 30.40 -35.30
CA ALA A 231 -5.98 31.41 -34.38
C ALA A 231 -6.86 32.66 -34.33
N TYR A 232 -8.08 32.55 -33.79
CA TYR A 232 -9.08 33.63 -33.75
C TYR A 232 -8.71 34.78 -32.79
N SER A 233 -7.88 34.50 -31.78
CA SER A 233 -7.43 35.46 -30.77
C SER A 233 -5.95 35.26 -30.43
N ASN A 234 -5.33 36.27 -29.81
CA ASN A 234 -4.00 36.10 -29.21
C ASN A 234 -4.09 35.13 -28.03
N ARG A 235 -3.06 34.30 -27.83
CA ARG A 235 -2.94 33.41 -26.67
C ARG A 235 -1.58 33.55 -26.02
N VAL A 236 -1.61 33.71 -24.69
CA VAL A 236 -0.41 33.74 -23.84
C VAL A 236 0.18 32.33 -23.73
N GLY A 237 1.50 32.23 -23.91
CA GLY A 237 2.23 30.97 -23.77
C GLY A 237 2.53 30.59 -22.32
N ARG A 238 2.86 29.32 -22.09
CA ARG A 238 3.23 28.81 -20.76
C ARG A 238 4.52 29.44 -20.21
N PHE A 239 5.48 29.79 -21.07
CA PHE A 239 6.68 30.51 -20.64
C PHE A 239 6.37 31.89 -20.04
N GLU A 240 5.46 32.63 -20.68
CA GLU A 240 5.02 33.94 -20.18
C GLU A 240 4.25 33.79 -18.86
N ALA A 241 3.39 32.78 -18.76
CA ALA A 241 2.65 32.47 -17.53
C ALA A 241 3.57 32.02 -16.36
N ALA A 242 4.71 31.44 -16.67
CA ALA A 242 5.70 30.97 -15.69
C ALA A 242 6.70 32.06 -15.26
N ASN A 243 6.57 33.29 -15.75
CA ASN A 243 7.55 34.34 -15.51
C ASN A 243 7.77 34.62 -14.01
N ASN A 244 9.04 34.71 -13.59
CA ASN A 244 9.53 34.74 -12.20
C ASN A 244 9.24 33.48 -11.38
N GLY A 245 8.82 32.39 -12.02
CA GLY A 245 8.46 31.12 -11.41
C GLY A 245 9.31 29.95 -11.93
N ASP A 246 8.78 28.74 -11.75
CA ASP A 246 9.37 27.50 -12.23
C ASP A 246 8.48 26.90 -13.33
N PHE A 247 9.11 26.37 -14.38
CA PHE A 247 8.43 25.66 -15.46
C PHE A 247 8.94 24.23 -15.53
N PHE A 248 8.03 23.30 -15.25
CA PHE A 248 8.24 21.87 -15.39
C PHE A 248 7.81 21.36 -16.79
N LEU A 249 8.75 20.74 -17.49
CA LEU A 249 8.54 20.07 -18.77
C LEU A 249 8.71 18.56 -18.59
N ASP A 250 7.61 17.82 -18.63
CA ASP A 250 7.60 16.37 -18.53
C ASP A 250 7.71 15.71 -19.91
N GLU A 251 8.44 14.60 -19.95
CA GLU A 251 8.83 13.88 -21.17
C GLU A 251 9.54 14.77 -22.21
N ILE A 252 10.58 15.51 -21.77
CA ILE A 252 11.39 16.37 -22.64
C ILE A 252 12.07 15.60 -23.79
N GLY A 253 12.25 14.28 -23.66
CA GLY A 253 12.78 13.44 -24.74
C GLY A 253 11.83 13.22 -25.93
N ASP A 254 10.60 13.72 -25.87
CA ASP A 254 9.59 13.58 -26.94
C ASP A 254 9.36 14.88 -27.75
N ILE A 255 10.12 15.96 -27.48
CA ILE A 255 9.91 17.23 -28.19
C ILE A 255 10.52 17.22 -29.61
N PRO A 256 9.82 17.78 -30.62
CA PRO A 256 10.36 17.93 -31.97
C PRO A 256 11.61 18.83 -32.04
N MET A 257 12.49 18.58 -33.01
CA MET A 257 13.76 19.31 -33.19
C MET A 257 13.58 20.83 -33.41
N SER A 258 12.49 21.24 -34.05
CA SER A 258 12.10 22.65 -34.22
C SER A 258 11.89 23.35 -32.87
N ILE A 259 11.17 22.69 -31.97
CA ILE A 259 10.87 23.15 -30.61
C ILE A 259 12.14 23.17 -29.76
N GLN A 260 13.01 22.17 -29.88
CA GLN A 260 14.30 22.13 -29.19
C GLN A 260 15.13 23.40 -29.46
N THR A 261 15.13 23.87 -30.71
CA THR A 261 15.87 25.08 -31.12
C THR A 261 15.30 26.34 -30.46
N LYS A 262 13.97 26.45 -30.35
CA LYS A 262 13.33 27.59 -29.68
C LYS A 262 13.50 27.53 -28.15
N LEU A 263 13.41 26.34 -27.58
CA LEU A 263 13.62 26.12 -26.16
C LEU A 263 15.04 26.51 -25.74
N LEU A 264 16.05 26.12 -26.52
CA LEU A 264 17.44 26.52 -26.29
C LEU A 264 17.59 28.05 -26.23
N ARG A 265 16.97 28.79 -27.16
CA ARG A 265 17.00 30.26 -27.16
C ARG A 265 16.42 30.86 -25.88
N VAL A 266 15.33 30.30 -25.37
CA VAL A 266 14.74 30.76 -24.11
C VAL A 266 15.67 30.51 -22.93
N ILE A 267 16.27 29.32 -22.87
CA ILE A 267 17.17 28.95 -21.77
C ILE A 267 18.43 29.82 -21.77
N GLU A 268 18.96 30.17 -22.94
CA GLU A 268 20.20 30.95 -23.03
C GLU A 268 20.00 32.47 -22.91
N SER A 269 18.97 33.01 -23.56
CA SER A 269 18.77 34.47 -23.67
C SER A 269 17.66 35.02 -22.77
N GLY A 270 16.84 34.15 -22.17
CA GLY A 270 15.64 34.53 -21.43
C GLY A 270 14.57 35.17 -22.33
N GLN A 271 14.60 34.92 -23.64
CA GLN A 271 13.71 35.55 -24.62
C GLN A 271 13.11 34.54 -25.59
N PHE A 272 11.84 34.78 -25.98
CA PHE A 272 11.19 34.10 -27.10
C PHE A 272 10.25 35.03 -27.86
N GLU A 273 9.78 34.54 -29.00
CA GLU A 273 8.76 35.18 -29.84
C GLU A 273 7.51 34.29 -29.86
N ARG A 274 6.32 34.91 -29.92
CA ARG A 274 5.06 34.17 -30.13
C ARG A 274 5.02 33.63 -31.56
N VAL A 275 4.27 32.55 -31.78
CA VAL A 275 4.03 32.06 -33.14
C VAL A 275 3.31 33.15 -33.95
N GLY A 276 3.90 33.54 -35.08
CA GLY A 276 3.39 34.59 -35.96
C GLY A 276 3.67 36.04 -35.50
N ASP A 277 4.48 36.23 -34.47
CA ASP A 277 4.95 37.54 -34.00
C ASP A 277 6.49 37.57 -34.04
N ILE A 278 7.08 38.74 -34.22
CA ILE A 278 8.54 38.97 -34.20
C ILE A 278 8.99 39.74 -32.95
N SER A 279 8.04 40.13 -32.11
CA SER A 279 8.31 40.90 -30.90
C SER A 279 8.90 39.99 -29.81
N PRO A 280 10.15 40.23 -29.36
CA PRO A 280 10.76 39.40 -28.33
C PRO A 280 10.14 39.68 -26.95
N ILE A 281 9.85 38.62 -26.21
CA ILE A 281 9.30 38.64 -24.86
C ILE A 281 10.38 38.13 -23.90
N LYS A 282 10.77 38.96 -22.94
CA LYS A 282 11.71 38.58 -21.86
C LYS A 282 10.99 37.88 -20.73
N VAL A 283 11.55 36.75 -20.28
CA VAL A 283 11.06 35.98 -19.14
C VAL A 283 12.23 35.49 -18.26
N ASP A 284 12.00 35.46 -16.95
CA ASP A 284 12.89 34.84 -15.98
C ASP A 284 12.22 33.58 -15.43
N VAL A 285 12.54 32.43 -16.02
CA VAL A 285 11.92 31.14 -15.67
C VAL A 285 13.02 30.14 -15.36
N ARG A 286 12.91 29.49 -14.20
CA ARG A 286 13.75 28.34 -13.89
C ARG A 286 13.14 27.10 -14.53
N ILE A 287 13.97 26.34 -15.23
CA ILE A 287 13.55 25.14 -15.96
C ILE A 287 13.79 23.90 -15.12
N ILE A 288 12.74 23.08 -15.00
CA ILE A 288 12.81 21.72 -14.46
C ILE A 288 12.34 20.79 -15.57
N THR A 289 13.12 19.80 -15.94
CA THR A 289 12.77 18.85 -17.00
C THR A 289 12.69 17.43 -16.45
N ALA A 290 11.90 16.58 -17.08
CA ALA A 290 11.85 15.15 -16.77
C ALA A 290 11.81 14.31 -18.04
N THR A 291 12.41 13.12 -18.00
CA THR A 291 12.24 12.12 -19.06
C THR A 291 12.51 10.71 -18.56
N ASN A 292 11.88 9.73 -19.21
CA ASN A 292 12.23 8.31 -19.10
C ASN A 292 13.15 7.80 -20.22
N ARG A 293 13.47 8.62 -21.22
CA ARG A 293 14.30 8.22 -22.37
C ARG A 293 15.77 8.47 -22.09
N ASP A 294 16.62 7.70 -22.74
CA ASP A 294 18.05 7.95 -22.75
C ASP A 294 18.35 9.09 -23.74
N LEU A 295 18.62 10.28 -23.21
CA LEU A 295 18.90 11.45 -24.04
C LEU A 295 20.23 11.32 -24.80
N GLU A 296 21.20 10.58 -24.28
CA GLU A 296 22.48 10.36 -24.95
C GLU A 296 22.27 9.50 -26.20
N GLU A 297 21.47 8.44 -26.10
CA GLU A 297 21.08 7.61 -27.25
C GLU A 297 20.31 8.44 -28.31
N LEU A 298 19.42 9.35 -27.88
CA LEU A 298 18.70 10.23 -28.82
C LEU A 298 19.62 11.25 -29.50
N ILE A 299 20.68 11.70 -28.84
CA ILE A 299 21.70 12.58 -29.44
C ILE A 299 22.47 11.82 -30.53
N GLU A 300 22.86 10.57 -30.27
CA GLU A 300 23.53 9.72 -31.28
C GLU A 300 22.64 9.50 -32.52
N LYS A 301 21.33 9.35 -32.32
CA LYS A 301 20.32 9.24 -33.38
C LYS A 301 19.96 10.57 -34.06
N LYS A 302 20.51 11.71 -33.59
CA LYS A 302 20.17 13.07 -34.05
C LYS A 302 18.70 13.46 -33.85
N GLU A 303 18.04 12.82 -32.89
CA GLU A 303 16.66 13.12 -32.49
C GLU A 303 16.61 14.12 -31.33
N PHE A 304 17.74 14.32 -30.65
CA PHE A 304 17.90 15.34 -29.61
C PHE A 304 19.17 16.15 -29.82
N ARG A 305 19.12 17.47 -29.57
CA ARG A 305 20.28 18.34 -29.74
C ARG A 305 21.22 18.27 -28.54
N GLN A 306 22.51 18.11 -28.84
CA GLN A 306 23.56 18.07 -27.84
C GLN A 306 23.72 19.39 -27.06
N ASP A 307 23.53 20.54 -27.72
CA ASP A 307 23.62 21.86 -27.08
C ASP A 307 22.50 22.08 -26.05
N LEU A 308 21.27 21.70 -26.38
CA LEU A 308 20.15 21.73 -25.44
C LEU A 308 20.39 20.80 -24.25
N PHE A 309 20.90 19.59 -24.47
CA PHE A 309 21.21 18.64 -23.41
C PHE A 309 22.16 19.24 -22.37
N PHE A 310 23.25 19.86 -22.79
CA PHE A 310 24.19 20.49 -21.86
C PHE A 310 23.59 21.68 -21.09
N ARG A 311 22.59 22.36 -21.64
CA ARG A 311 21.90 23.47 -20.95
C ARG A 311 20.88 23.00 -19.92
N ILE A 312 20.24 21.85 -20.13
CA ILE A 312 19.25 21.31 -19.18
C ILE A 312 19.88 20.36 -18.15
N ASN A 313 20.95 19.66 -18.52
CA ASN A 313 21.63 18.68 -17.67
C ASN A 313 22.67 19.31 -16.73
N VAL A 314 22.24 20.31 -15.95
CA VAL A 314 23.12 21.00 -14.97
C VAL A 314 23.07 20.31 -13.61
N ILE A 315 21.87 19.97 -13.14
CA ILE A 315 21.66 19.20 -11.90
C ILE A 315 20.82 17.96 -12.24
N PRO A 316 21.46 16.79 -12.48
CA PRO A 316 20.74 15.54 -12.70
C PRO A 316 20.25 14.93 -11.38
N ILE A 317 18.98 14.54 -11.35
CA ILE A 317 18.35 13.79 -10.26
C ILE A 317 17.83 12.46 -10.82
N HIS A 318 18.46 11.36 -10.43
CA HIS A 318 18.05 10.02 -10.82
C HIS A 318 17.04 9.46 -9.83
N LEU A 319 15.84 9.15 -10.31
CA LEU A 319 14.80 8.49 -9.54
C LEU A 319 14.89 6.97 -9.72
N PRO A 320 15.15 6.21 -8.65
CA PRO A 320 15.27 4.76 -8.75
C PRO A 320 13.89 4.11 -9.03
N PRO A 321 13.86 3.07 -9.89
CA PRO A 321 12.68 2.24 -10.04
C PRO A 321 12.36 1.51 -8.73
N LEU A 322 11.09 1.16 -8.53
CA LEU A 322 10.58 0.58 -7.29
C LEU A 322 11.29 -0.74 -6.92
N ARG A 323 11.71 -1.52 -7.92
CA ARG A 323 12.47 -2.77 -7.74
C ARG A 323 13.86 -2.58 -7.09
N GLU A 324 14.44 -1.39 -7.17
CA GLU A 324 15.73 -1.05 -6.53
C GLU A 324 15.55 -0.49 -5.12
N ARG A 325 14.30 -0.23 -4.71
CA ARG A 325 13.94 0.30 -3.37
C ARG A 325 12.79 -0.48 -2.74
N LYS A 326 12.88 -1.82 -2.78
CA LYS A 326 11.84 -2.71 -2.23
C LYS A 326 11.53 -2.44 -0.75
N GLU A 327 12.51 -1.98 0.02
CA GLU A 327 12.35 -1.60 1.44
C GLU A 327 11.32 -0.49 1.67
N ASP A 328 11.00 0.30 0.64
CA ASP A 328 9.99 1.36 0.68
C ASP A 328 8.57 0.84 0.41
N ILE A 329 8.42 -0.36 -0.16
CA ILE A 329 7.10 -0.92 -0.53
C ILE A 329 6.15 -1.01 0.66
N PRO A 330 6.53 -1.56 1.84
CA PRO A 330 5.62 -1.64 2.98
C PRO A 330 5.13 -0.26 3.44
N LEU A 331 6.02 0.73 3.42
CA LEU A 331 5.73 2.11 3.80
C LEU A 331 4.77 2.78 2.81
N LEU A 332 5.01 2.58 1.51
CA LEU A 332 4.11 3.05 0.43
C LEU A 332 2.72 2.44 0.56
N ILE A 333 2.63 1.14 0.80
CA ILE A 333 1.37 0.41 0.99
C ILE A 333 0.59 0.99 2.17
N ASN A 334 1.23 1.17 3.32
CA ASN A 334 0.60 1.73 4.51
C ASN A 334 0.07 3.16 4.25
N SER A 335 0.87 4.00 3.57
CA SER A 335 0.45 5.35 3.16
C SER A 335 -0.79 5.31 2.26
N PHE A 336 -0.84 4.39 1.29
CA PHE A 336 -2.01 4.23 0.42
C PHE A 336 -3.25 3.75 1.17
N ILE A 337 -3.13 2.76 2.05
CA ILE A 337 -4.26 2.28 2.87
C ILE A 337 -4.81 3.41 3.74
N HIS A 338 -3.93 4.14 4.41
CA HIS A 338 -4.34 5.28 5.24
C HIS A 338 -5.09 6.33 4.41
N ARG A 339 -4.55 6.72 3.25
CA ARG A 339 -5.19 7.68 2.33
C ARG A 339 -6.54 7.17 1.80
N LEU A 340 -6.68 5.88 1.51
CA LEU A 340 -7.92 5.29 1.04
C LEU A 340 -8.96 5.22 2.17
N ASN A 341 -8.59 4.77 3.36
CA ASN A 341 -9.46 4.75 4.55
C ASN A 341 -10.03 6.14 4.86
N MET A 342 -9.20 7.18 4.80
CA MET A 342 -9.67 8.56 5.01
C MET A 342 -10.68 9.03 3.96
N LYS A 343 -10.62 8.50 2.73
CA LYS A 343 -11.54 8.87 1.64
C LYS A 343 -12.85 8.08 1.66
N THR A 344 -12.78 6.78 1.95
CA THR A 344 -13.93 5.86 1.80
C THR A 344 -14.54 5.40 3.11
N GLY A 345 -13.88 5.63 4.25
CA GLY A 345 -14.36 5.25 5.58
C GLY A 345 -14.32 3.75 5.91
N LYS A 346 -13.84 2.89 4.99
CA LYS A 346 -13.66 1.45 5.32
C LYS A 346 -12.48 1.29 6.31
N PRO A 347 -12.60 0.44 7.35
CA PRO A 347 -11.55 0.24 8.35
C PRO A 347 -10.57 -0.87 7.95
N ILE A 348 -9.91 -0.76 6.78
CA ILE A 348 -8.88 -1.74 6.38
C ILE A 348 -7.61 -1.48 7.19
N LYS A 349 -7.15 -2.47 7.95
CA LYS A 349 -6.01 -2.35 8.87
C LYS A 349 -4.65 -2.58 8.20
N GLY A 350 -4.59 -3.33 7.11
CA GLY A 350 -3.33 -3.71 6.47
C GLY A 350 -3.46 -4.87 5.49
N LEU A 351 -2.31 -5.43 5.11
CA LEU A 351 -2.19 -6.64 4.29
C LEU A 351 -1.95 -7.87 5.17
N SER A 352 -2.37 -9.03 4.69
CA SER A 352 -1.86 -10.33 5.14
C SER A 352 -0.38 -10.49 4.78
N HIS A 353 0.30 -11.43 5.44
CA HIS A 353 1.71 -11.74 5.19
C HIS A 353 1.94 -12.17 3.73
N ASP A 354 1.17 -13.15 3.25
CA ASP A 354 1.25 -13.67 1.88
C ASP A 354 1.00 -12.59 0.83
N ALA A 355 0.06 -11.66 1.09
CA ALA A 355 -0.15 -10.52 0.22
C ALA A 355 1.10 -9.63 0.18
N MET A 356 1.68 -9.29 1.33
CA MET A 356 2.89 -8.47 1.41
C MET A 356 4.06 -9.12 0.66
N GLU A 357 4.28 -10.43 0.80
CA GLU A 357 5.30 -11.15 0.04
C GLU A 357 5.08 -11.01 -1.48
N GLY A 358 3.84 -11.17 -1.96
CA GLY A 358 3.50 -10.94 -3.36
C GLY A 358 3.86 -9.52 -3.85
N PHE A 359 3.66 -8.49 -3.03
CA PHE A 359 4.08 -7.13 -3.36
C PHE A 359 5.62 -6.97 -3.39
N MET A 360 6.34 -7.63 -2.49
CA MET A 360 7.80 -7.55 -2.40
C MET A 360 8.52 -8.29 -3.54
N ASP A 361 7.94 -9.39 -4.01
CA ASP A 361 8.54 -10.24 -5.05
C ASP A 361 8.30 -9.71 -6.47
N TYR A 362 7.21 -8.97 -6.68
CA TYR A 362 6.89 -8.41 -7.99
C TYR A 362 7.90 -7.33 -8.44
N HIS A 363 8.15 -7.27 -9.75
CA HIS A 363 9.19 -6.41 -10.33
C HIS A 363 8.74 -4.95 -10.57
N TRP A 364 7.44 -4.67 -10.49
CA TRP A 364 6.86 -3.33 -10.63
C TRP A 364 7.29 -2.57 -11.90
N PRO A 365 7.05 -3.09 -13.12
CA PRO A 365 7.39 -2.40 -14.36
C PRO A 365 6.70 -1.03 -14.51
N GLY A 366 5.52 -0.82 -13.91
CA GLY A 366 4.85 0.48 -13.86
C GLY A 366 5.12 1.29 -12.58
N ASN A 367 6.10 0.87 -11.78
CA ASN A 367 6.57 1.53 -10.56
C ASN A 367 5.41 1.89 -9.60
N ILE A 368 5.42 3.09 -9.03
CA ILE A 368 4.43 3.55 -8.04
C ILE A 368 3.03 3.68 -8.67
N ARG A 369 2.94 3.98 -9.97
CA ARG A 369 1.65 4.07 -10.67
C ARG A 369 0.96 2.70 -10.71
N GLU A 370 1.69 1.64 -11.00
CA GLU A 370 1.16 0.27 -10.97
C GLU A 370 0.85 -0.17 -9.53
N LEU A 371 1.73 0.14 -8.57
CA LEU A 371 1.51 -0.14 -7.15
C LEU A 371 0.22 0.49 -6.64
N LYS A 372 -0.02 1.76 -6.96
CA LYS A 372 -1.24 2.48 -6.59
C LYS A 372 -2.47 1.82 -7.17
N ASN A 373 -2.45 1.46 -8.45
CA ASN A 373 -3.58 0.81 -9.12
C ASN A 373 -3.87 -0.58 -8.53
N ALA A 374 -2.83 -1.35 -8.21
CA ALA A 374 -2.95 -2.64 -7.55
C ALA A 374 -3.57 -2.52 -6.15
N MET A 375 -3.15 -1.50 -5.40
CA MET A 375 -3.71 -1.20 -4.08
C MET A 375 -5.18 -0.76 -4.15
N GLU A 376 -5.54 0.10 -5.10
CA GLU A 376 -6.95 0.51 -5.30
C GLU A 376 -7.82 -0.70 -5.66
N TYR A 377 -7.35 -1.58 -6.56
CA TYR A 377 -8.03 -2.83 -6.89
C TYR A 377 -8.23 -3.72 -5.65
N ALA A 378 -7.15 -3.94 -4.89
CA ALA A 378 -7.19 -4.77 -3.69
C ALA A 378 -8.11 -4.20 -2.60
N TYR A 379 -8.16 -2.87 -2.48
CA TYR A 379 -9.02 -2.17 -1.53
C TYR A 379 -10.52 -2.30 -1.87
N VAL A 380 -10.86 -2.27 -3.17
CA VAL A 380 -12.24 -2.43 -3.63
C VAL A 380 -12.72 -3.88 -3.45
N THR A 381 -11.86 -4.85 -3.74
CA THR A 381 -12.16 -6.29 -3.67
C THR A 381 -12.15 -6.85 -2.24
N THR A 382 -11.58 -6.13 -1.28
CA THR A 382 -11.53 -6.58 0.11
C THR A 382 -12.85 -6.30 0.84
N GLU A 383 -13.41 -7.35 1.43
CA GLU A 383 -14.62 -7.30 2.28
C GLU A 383 -14.31 -7.27 3.78
N GLY A 384 -13.12 -7.75 4.18
CA GLY A 384 -12.69 -7.87 5.57
C GLY A 384 -11.77 -6.75 6.07
N PRO A 385 -11.24 -6.86 7.31
CA PRO A 385 -10.34 -5.87 7.90
C PRO A 385 -8.91 -5.92 7.34
N SER A 386 -8.60 -6.88 6.47
CA SER A 386 -7.25 -7.07 5.89
C SER A 386 -7.30 -7.50 4.42
N ILE A 387 -6.33 -7.02 3.64
CA ILE A 387 -6.16 -7.38 2.23
C ILE A 387 -5.44 -8.72 2.13
N GLN A 388 -6.07 -9.68 1.47
CA GLN A 388 -5.58 -11.05 1.28
C GLN A 388 -4.97 -11.22 -0.11
N LEU A 389 -4.14 -12.25 -0.31
CA LEU A 389 -3.44 -12.49 -1.58
C LEU A 389 -4.42 -12.66 -2.77
N ASN A 390 -5.57 -13.28 -2.54
CA ASN A 390 -6.65 -13.46 -3.52
C ASN A 390 -7.35 -12.15 -3.93
N HIS A 391 -7.20 -11.07 -3.15
CA HIS A 391 -7.72 -9.74 -3.49
C HIS A 391 -6.76 -8.98 -4.42
N LEU A 392 -5.55 -9.49 -4.66
CA LEU A 392 -4.57 -8.82 -5.51
C LEU A 392 -4.84 -9.11 -6.99
N PRO A 393 -4.47 -8.18 -7.90
CA PRO A 393 -4.48 -8.46 -9.33
C PRO A 393 -3.72 -9.76 -9.65
N LYS A 394 -4.24 -10.55 -10.60
CA LYS A 394 -3.67 -11.87 -10.99
C LYS A 394 -2.15 -11.84 -11.26
N LYS A 395 -1.64 -10.74 -11.82
CA LYS A 395 -0.22 -10.56 -12.14
C LYS A 395 0.69 -10.56 -10.91
N ILE A 396 0.17 -10.18 -9.75
CA ILE A 396 0.90 -10.13 -8.48
C ILE A 396 0.68 -11.43 -7.69
N SER A 397 -0.52 -12.02 -7.78
CA SER A 397 -0.86 -13.28 -7.09
C SER A 397 -0.33 -14.55 -7.78
N THR A 398 0.24 -14.44 -8.99
CA THR A 398 0.93 -15.54 -9.69
C THR A 398 2.43 -15.33 -9.74
N THR A 399 3.08 -15.28 -8.58
CA THR A 399 4.51 -15.53 -8.48
C THR A 399 4.76 -17.03 -8.67
N GLN A 400 4.98 -17.45 -9.92
CA GLN A 400 5.81 -18.64 -10.13
C GLN A 400 7.22 -18.29 -9.61
N PRO A 401 7.89 -19.15 -8.83
CA PRO A 401 9.28 -18.97 -8.50
C PRO A 401 10.05 -18.84 -9.81
N ALA A 402 10.83 -17.76 -9.96
CA ALA A 402 11.83 -17.70 -11.01
C ALA A 402 12.71 -18.95 -10.87
N ALA A 403 12.66 -19.84 -11.87
CA ALA A 403 13.60 -20.94 -11.93
C ALA A 403 15.02 -20.35 -11.86
N PRO A 404 15.93 -20.93 -11.07
CA PRO A 404 17.25 -20.37 -10.88
C PRO A 404 17.96 -20.23 -12.24
N VAL A 405 18.47 -19.02 -12.49
CA VAL A 405 19.37 -18.74 -13.61
C VAL A 405 20.67 -19.50 -13.34
N ILE A 406 20.78 -20.70 -13.91
CA ILE A 406 22.06 -21.40 -14.00
C ILE A 406 22.82 -20.78 -15.18
N PRO A 407 24.07 -20.32 -15.01
CA PRO A 407 24.81 -19.67 -16.10
C PRO A 407 25.10 -20.67 -17.23
N ALA A 408 25.04 -20.14 -18.44
CA ALA A 408 25.21 -20.87 -19.69
C ALA A 408 26.46 -21.76 -19.71
N ARG A 409 26.23 -23.08 -19.83
CA ARG A 409 27.17 -24.00 -20.48
C ARG A 409 26.43 -24.95 -21.41
N ASP A 410 26.79 -24.79 -22.67
CA ASP A 410 26.79 -25.75 -23.76
C ASP A 410 25.47 -26.31 -24.31
N ALA A 411 25.26 -25.93 -25.57
CA ALA A 411 24.33 -26.51 -26.51
C ALA A 411 24.45 -28.03 -26.58
N ARG A 412 23.35 -28.74 -26.30
CA ARG A 412 22.85 -29.91 -27.07
C ARG A 412 21.51 -30.42 -26.50
N THR A 413 20.52 -30.50 -27.39
CA THR A 413 19.33 -31.38 -27.36
C THR A 413 18.22 -31.12 -26.31
N LEU A 414 17.23 -30.30 -26.67
CA LEU A 414 15.84 -30.45 -26.21
C LEU A 414 15.23 -31.71 -26.89
N PRO A 415 14.54 -32.62 -26.17
CA PRO A 415 13.79 -33.69 -26.80
C PRO A 415 12.57 -33.11 -27.52
N ASN A 416 12.60 -33.20 -28.85
CA ASN A 416 11.56 -32.73 -29.77
C ASN A 416 10.18 -33.30 -29.36
N GLU A 417 9.10 -32.51 -29.40
CA GLU A 417 7.72 -32.91 -28.98
C GLU A 417 7.26 -34.25 -29.60
N LYS A 418 7.79 -34.59 -30.79
CA LYS A 418 7.57 -35.86 -31.47
C LYS A 418 8.08 -37.07 -30.65
N SER A 419 9.23 -36.95 -30.00
CA SER A 419 9.84 -38.03 -29.20
C SER A 419 9.05 -38.33 -27.92
N GLN A 420 8.55 -37.28 -27.24
CA GLN A 420 7.70 -37.40 -26.06
C GLN A 420 6.36 -38.08 -26.40
N LEU A 421 5.78 -37.75 -27.56
CA LEU A 421 4.56 -38.39 -28.04
C LEU A 421 4.77 -39.88 -28.32
N ILE A 422 5.90 -40.26 -28.95
CA ILE A 422 6.22 -41.67 -29.22
C ILE A 422 6.44 -42.45 -27.91
N GLN A 423 7.17 -41.89 -26.94
CA GLN A 423 7.38 -42.54 -25.64
C GLN A 423 6.07 -42.71 -24.86
N ALA A 424 5.21 -41.69 -24.82
CA ALA A 424 3.91 -41.80 -24.15
C ALA A 424 2.99 -42.82 -24.84
N LEU A 425 3.05 -42.94 -26.17
CA LEU A 425 2.30 -43.96 -26.92
C LEU A 425 2.85 -45.37 -26.69
N LYS A 426 4.18 -45.55 -26.55
CA LYS A 426 4.78 -46.84 -26.15
C LYS A 426 4.40 -47.25 -24.73
N GLN A 427 4.53 -46.32 -23.77
CA GLN A 427 4.14 -46.58 -22.36
C GLN A 427 2.64 -46.84 -22.18
N ALA A 428 1.83 -46.32 -23.10
CA ALA A 428 0.39 -46.54 -23.13
C ALA A 428 -0.04 -47.74 -24.00
N ASP A 429 0.91 -48.50 -24.56
CA ASP A 429 0.67 -49.64 -25.46
C ASP A 429 -0.27 -49.30 -26.63
N GLY A 430 -0.06 -48.12 -27.23
CA GLY A 430 -0.87 -47.60 -28.32
C GLY A 430 -2.23 -47.01 -27.91
N ASN A 431 -2.59 -47.03 -26.62
CA ASN A 431 -3.84 -46.44 -26.14
C ASN A 431 -3.74 -44.91 -26.05
N GLN A 432 -4.29 -44.23 -27.06
CA GLN A 432 -4.26 -42.77 -27.18
C GLN A 432 -4.88 -42.03 -25.98
N THR A 433 -5.91 -42.60 -25.33
CA THR A 433 -6.54 -41.99 -24.15
C THR A 433 -5.62 -42.05 -22.93
N ARG A 434 -4.86 -43.13 -22.79
CA ARG A 434 -3.89 -43.30 -21.70
C ARG A 434 -2.63 -42.48 -21.95
N ALA A 435 -2.16 -42.39 -23.21
CA ALA A 435 -1.08 -41.49 -23.61
C ALA A 435 -1.44 -40.01 -23.37
N ALA A 436 -2.70 -39.63 -23.61
CA ALA A 436 -3.22 -38.30 -23.32
C ALA A 436 -3.13 -37.95 -21.83
N LYS A 437 -3.44 -38.91 -20.94
CA LYS A 437 -3.29 -38.76 -19.49
C LYS A 437 -1.82 -38.62 -19.06
N ILE A 438 -0.92 -39.41 -19.64
CA ILE A 438 0.53 -39.33 -19.36
C ILE A 438 1.11 -37.98 -19.78
N LEU A 439 0.66 -37.45 -20.92
CA LEU A 439 1.08 -36.15 -21.45
C LEU A 439 0.28 -34.96 -20.90
N ASN A 440 -0.71 -35.20 -20.03
CA ASN A 440 -1.64 -34.22 -19.48
C ASN A 440 -2.30 -33.31 -20.55
N ILE A 441 -2.71 -33.91 -21.67
CA ILE A 441 -3.37 -33.24 -22.80
C ILE A 441 -4.66 -33.97 -23.18
N ASN A 442 -5.52 -33.31 -23.96
CA ASN A 442 -6.75 -33.94 -24.46
C ASN A 442 -6.42 -35.01 -25.53
N ARG A 443 -7.19 -36.10 -25.57
CA ARG A 443 -7.11 -37.18 -26.59
C ARG A 443 -7.16 -36.62 -28.02
N VAL A 444 -7.96 -35.58 -28.27
CA VAL A 444 -8.06 -34.92 -29.58
C VAL A 444 -6.71 -34.30 -29.99
N THR A 445 -5.97 -33.74 -29.01
CA THR A 445 -4.63 -33.17 -29.22
C THR A 445 -3.60 -34.26 -29.53
N VAL A 446 -3.70 -35.43 -28.90
CA VAL A 446 -2.86 -36.61 -29.24
C VAL A 446 -3.11 -37.04 -30.67
N TRP A 447 -4.37 -37.17 -31.10
CA TRP A 447 -4.72 -37.54 -32.46
C TRP A 447 -4.24 -36.53 -33.51
N ASN A 448 -4.43 -35.23 -33.25
CA ASN A 448 -3.93 -34.16 -34.12
C ASN A 448 -2.41 -34.17 -34.23
N ARG A 449 -1.69 -34.42 -33.13
CA ARG A 449 -0.22 -34.51 -33.13
C ARG A 449 0.28 -35.77 -33.85
N MET A 450 -0.40 -36.92 -33.71
CA MET A 450 -0.06 -38.13 -34.47
C MET A 450 -0.21 -37.91 -35.98
N LYS A 451 -1.27 -37.21 -36.40
CA LYS A 451 -1.49 -36.85 -37.81
C LYS A 451 -0.45 -35.82 -38.30
N LYS A 452 -0.13 -34.81 -37.50
CA LYS A 452 0.89 -33.78 -37.80
C LYS A 452 2.29 -34.38 -37.97
N TYR A 453 2.65 -35.38 -37.17
CA TYR A 453 3.98 -36.00 -37.18
C TYR A 453 4.05 -37.32 -37.96
N ASN A 454 2.95 -37.69 -38.63
CA ASN A 454 2.78 -38.90 -39.45
C ASN A 454 3.17 -40.21 -38.72
N ILE A 455 2.65 -40.39 -37.51
CA ILE A 455 2.97 -41.52 -36.63
C ILE A 455 1.93 -42.63 -36.79
N ASP A 456 2.35 -43.80 -37.26
CA ASP A 456 1.53 -45.01 -37.33
C ASP A 456 1.72 -45.89 -36.09
N LEU A 457 0.61 -46.30 -35.45
CA LEU A 457 0.60 -47.13 -34.25
C LEU A 457 1.24 -48.50 -34.47
N LYS A 458 1.16 -49.06 -35.69
CA LYS A 458 1.80 -50.35 -36.01
C LYS A 458 3.33 -50.26 -36.02
N MET A 459 3.89 -49.10 -36.36
CA MET A 459 5.35 -48.88 -36.32
C MET A 459 5.86 -48.54 -34.91
N VAL A 460 5.03 -47.94 -34.06
CA VAL A 460 5.43 -47.58 -32.69
C VAL A 460 5.51 -48.79 -31.77
N LEU A 461 4.69 -49.82 -32.02
CA LEU A 461 4.59 -51.03 -31.18
C LEU A 461 5.39 -52.23 -31.71
N SER A 462 6.06 -52.11 -32.85
CA SER A 462 6.86 -53.19 -33.47
C SER A 462 8.35 -53.16 -33.10
N VAL A 463 8.73 -52.42 -32.04
CA VAL A 463 10.09 -52.39 -31.47
C VAL A 463 10.05 -52.47 -29.95
#